data_AF-A0A3C0C3T8-F1
#
_entry.id   AF-A0A3C0C3T8-F1
#
_cell.length_a   1.000
_cell.length_b   1.000
_cell.length_c   1.000
_cell.angle_alpha   90.00
_cell.angle_beta   90.00
_cell.angle_gamma   90.00
#
_symmetry.space_group_name_H-M   'P 1'
#
loop_
_entity.id
_entity.type
_entity.pdbx_description
1 polymer ?
#
loop_
_entity_poly.entity_id
_entity_poly.type
_entity_poly.pdbx_seq_one_letter_code
_entity_poly.pdbx_strand_id
1 'polypeptide(L)'
;MTEDPKKFGYALVLLALPGTQGIYGLLVGVLSLQKAGLLGGGDVTLTVWQGLGICFACLPVAISGFYSAIWQGKSSAASILMISKRPEQIGKAVILPAMCETYAVFGLLVSILMLNGIKL
;
A
#
# COMPACT_ATOMS: atom_id res chain seq x y z
N MET A 1 8.24 25.91 1.94
CA MET A 1 8.32 25.73 0.47
C MET A 1 8.70 27.02 -0.26
N THR A 2 8.53 28.19 0.37
CA THR A 2 8.84 29.50 -0.20
C THR A 2 10.34 29.85 -0.26
N GLU A 3 11.21 29.11 0.44
CA GLU A 3 12.61 29.53 0.64
C GLU A 3 13.67 28.72 -0.16
N ASP A 4 13.38 27.49 -0.62
CA ASP A 4 14.36 26.70 -1.38
C ASP A 4 13.68 25.68 -2.32
N PRO A 5 13.68 25.94 -3.65
CA PRO A 5 13.11 25.04 -4.66
C PRO A 5 13.74 23.64 -4.65
N LYS A 6 14.99 23.48 -4.23
CA LYS A 6 15.67 22.16 -4.20
C LYS A 6 15.05 21.23 -3.16
N LYS A 7 14.48 21.79 -2.09
CA LYS A 7 13.79 21.02 -1.02
C LYS A 7 12.44 20.48 -1.47
N PHE A 8 11.85 21.01 -2.55
CA PHE A 8 10.59 20.52 -3.09
C PHE A 8 10.72 19.07 -3.59
N GLY A 9 11.81 18.74 -4.29
CA GLY A 9 12.03 17.37 -4.79
C GLY A 9 12.09 16.34 -3.66
N TYR A 10 12.77 16.67 -2.56
CA TYR A 10 12.81 15.82 -1.37
C TYR A 10 11.43 15.67 -0.70
N ALA A 11 10.66 16.76 -0.62
CA ALA A 11 9.31 16.71 -0.08
C ALA A 11 8.38 15.86 -0.96
N LEU A 12 8.53 15.92 -2.28
CA LEU A 12 7.76 15.12 -3.23
C LEU A 12 8.04 13.63 -3.09
N VAL A 13 9.30 13.24 -2.91
CA VAL A 13 9.67 11.84 -2.63
C VAL A 13 9.02 11.36 -1.33
N LEU A 14 9.15 12.14 -0.25
CA LEU A 14 8.57 11.76 1.05
C LEU A 14 7.03 11.72 1.01
N LEU A 15 6.38 12.60 0.25
CA LEU A 15 4.93 12.61 0.06
C LEU A 15 4.44 11.44 -0.81
N ALA A 16 5.28 10.92 -1.71
CA ALA A 16 4.91 9.81 -2.58
C ALA A 16 4.91 8.46 -1.84
N LEU A 17 5.71 8.29 -0.77
CA LEU A 17 5.84 7.02 -0.04
C LEU A 17 4.48 6.48 0.48
N PRO A 18 3.61 7.28 1.15
CA PRO A 18 2.27 6.83 1.54
C PRO A 18 1.36 6.36 0.40
N GLY A 19 1.65 6.76 -0.85
CA GLY A 19 0.87 6.40 -2.03
C GLY A 19 1.00 4.92 -2.43
N THR A 20 2.05 4.23 -1.97
CA THR A 20 2.30 2.80 -2.26
C THR A 20 1.15 1.90 -1.79
N GLN A 21 0.45 2.27 -0.70
CA GLN A 21 -0.69 1.52 -0.17
C GLN A 21 -1.86 1.45 -1.15
N GLY A 22 -2.05 2.51 -1.94
CA GLY A 22 -3.04 2.52 -3.02
C GLY A 22 -2.70 1.49 -4.12
N ILE A 23 -1.41 1.32 -4.41
CA ILE A 23 -0.94 0.33 -5.40
C ILE A 23 -1.17 -1.09 -4.90
N TYR A 24 -0.94 -1.35 -3.61
CA TYR A 24 -1.21 -2.67 -2.99
C TYR A 24 -2.70 -3.01 -3.02
N GLY A 25 -3.56 -2.05 -2.69
CA GLY A 25 -5.01 -2.22 -2.78
C GLY A 25 -5.48 -2.46 -4.23
N LEU A 26 -4.94 -1.69 -5.18
CA LEU A 26 -5.23 -1.88 -6.61
C LEU A 26 -4.84 -3.27 -7.09
N LEU A 27 -3.63 -3.73 -6.74
CA LEU A 27 -3.12 -5.03 -7.14
C LEU A 27 -4.03 -6.16 -6.63
N VAL A 28 -4.37 -6.18 -5.34
CA VAL A 28 -5.27 -7.18 -4.78
C VAL A 28 -6.67 -7.08 -5.38
N GLY A 29 -7.17 -5.87 -5.62
CA GLY A 29 -8.46 -5.66 -6.28
C GLY A 29 -8.51 -6.28 -7.67
N VAL A 30 -7.49 -6.03 -8.50
CA VAL A 30 -7.38 -6.62 -9.84
C VAL A 30 -7.29 -8.15 -9.76
N LEU A 31 -6.47 -8.69 -8.86
CA LEU A 31 -6.35 -10.14 -8.68
C LEU A 31 -7.67 -10.77 -8.22
N SER A 32 -8.42 -10.11 -7.34
CA SER A 32 -9.75 -10.56 -6.90
C SER A 32 -10.77 -10.55 -8.04
N LEU A 33 -10.80 -9.49 -8.86
CA LEU A 33 -11.68 -9.41 -10.02
C LEU A 33 -11.34 -10.47 -11.07
N GLN A 34 -10.06 -10.71 -11.31
CA GLN A 34 -9.59 -11.79 -12.19
C GLN A 34 -10.01 -13.16 -11.65
N LYS A 35 -9.82 -13.40 -10.35
CA LYS A 35 -10.23 -14.64 -9.67
C LYS A 35 -11.75 -14.86 -9.75
N ALA A 36 -12.54 -13.79 -9.71
CA ALA A 36 -13.99 -13.84 -9.85
C ALA A 36 -14.48 -13.99 -11.30
N GLY A 37 -13.60 -14.10 -12.30
CA GLY A 37 -13.96 -14.21 -13.71
C GLY A 37 -14.36 -12.90 -14.39
N LEU A 38 -14.37 -11.77 -13.66
CA LEU A 38 -14.87 -10.48 -14.14
C LEU A 38 -13.94 -9.78 -15.15
N LEU A 39 -12.68 -10.21 -15.27
CA LEU A 39 -11.69 -9.63 -16.18
C LEU A 39 -11.36 -10.53 -17.38
N GLY A 40 -12.37 -11.21 -17.92
CA GLY A 40 -12.25 -12.04 -19.14
C GLY A 40 -12.04 -13.54 -18.89
N GLY A 41 -12.39 -14.03 -17.70
CA GLY A 41 -12.16 -15.40 -17.28
C GLY A 41 -13.30 -16.38 -17.55
N GLY A 42 -14.07 -16.25 -18.63
CA GLY A 42 -15.21 -17.16 -18.92
C GLY A 42 -16.27 -17.23 -17.81
N ASP A 43 -17.23 -18.15 -17.94
CA ASP A 43 -18.29 -18.38 -16.94
C ASP A 43 -17.72 -19.07 -15.70
N VAL A 44 -17.11 -18.29 -14.79
CA VAL A 44 -16.72 -18.78 -13.46
C VAL A 44 -17.96 -18.83 -12.57
N THR A 45 -18.46 -20.03 -12.29
CA THR A 45 -19.56 -20.23 -11.34
C THR A 45 -19.02 -20.21 -9.90
N LEU A 46 -19.20 -19.09 -9.20
CA LEU A 46 -18.82 -18.94 -7.80
C LEU A 46 -19.90 -19.46 -6.86
N THR A 47 -19.52 -20.31 -5.91
CA THR A 47 -20.34 -20.55 -4.71
C THR A 47 -20.31 -19.34 -3.78
N VAL A 48 -21.33 -19.18 -2.94
CA VAL A 48 -21.39 -18.11 -1.93
C VAL A 48 -20.16 -18.14 -1.02
N TRP A 49 -19.68 -19.34 -0.65
CA TRP A 49 -18.50 -19.52 0.20
C TRP A 49 -17.20 -19.08 -0.49
N GLN A 50 -17.05 -19.34 -1.79
CA GLN A 50 -15.90 -18.85 -2.57
C GLN A 50 -15.94 -17.32 -2.69
N GLY A 51 -17.12 -16.74 -2.95
CA GLY A 51 -17.29 -15.28 -3.00
C GLY A 51 -16.96 -14.58 -1.68
N LEU A 52 -17.45 -15.12 -0.56
CA LEU A 52 -17.08 -14.65 0.78
C LEU A 52 -15.57 -14.83 1.03
N GLY A 53 -15.00 -15.97 0.62
CA GLY A 53 -13.56 -16.21 0.72
C GLY A 53 -12.74 -15.12 0.02
N ILE A 54 -13.12 -14.74 -1.20
CA ILE A 54 -12.45 -13.66 -1.96
C ILE A 54 -12.59 -12.31 -1.23
N CYS A 55 -13.78 -12.01 -0.67
CA CYS A 55 -14.00 -10.81 0.12
C CYS A 55 -13.10 -10.76 1.36
N PHE A 56 -13.05 -11.83 2.15
CA PHE A 56 -12.20 -11.93 3.33
C PHE A 56 -10.71 -11.92 2.99
N ALA A 57 -10.31 -12.45 1.82
CA ALA A 57 -8.94 -12.37 1.33
C ALA A 57 -8.49 -10.93 1.02
N CYS A 58 -9.40 -9.99 0.76
CA CYS A 58 -9.07 -8.58 0.56
C CYS A 58 -8.86 -7.80 1.87
N LEU A 59 -9.35 -8.30 3.01
CA LEU A 59 -9.31 -7.56 4.27
C LEU A 59 -7.91 -7.32 4.83
N PRO A 60 -6.96 -8.28 4.80
CA PRO A 60 -5.62 -8.06 5.34
C PRO A 60 -4.93 -6.84 4.71
N VAL A 61 -4.89 -6.74 3.39
CA VAL A 61 -4.30 -5.57 2.70
C VAL A 61 -5.11 -4.29 2.95
N ALA A 62 -6.44 -4.37 3.00
CA ALA A 62 -7.30 -3.19 3.21
C ALA A 62 -7.06 -2.57 4.59
N ILE A 63 -7.07 -3.40 5.63
CA ILE A 63 -6.90 -2.96 7.02
C ILE A 63 -5.45 -2.52 7.25
N SER A 64 -4.49 -3.40 6.99
CA SER A 64 -3.06 -3.09 7.25
C SER A 64 -2.58 -1.93 6.39
N GLY A 65 -2.97 -1.86 5.11
CA GLY A 65 -2.63 -0.77 4.21
C GLY A 65 -3.24 0.55 4.66
N PHE A 66 -4.49 0.57 5.11
CA PHE A 66 -5.13 1.78 5.63
C PHE A 66 -4.41 2.34 6.86
N TYR A 67 -4.14 1.49 7.87
CA TYR A 67 -3.44 1.94 9.07
C TYR A 67 -1.98 2.31 8.76
N SER A 68 -1.27 1.50 7.97
CA SER A 68 0.11 1.78 7.56
C SER A 68 0.22 3.12 6.83
N ALA A 69 -0.69 3.44 5.90
CA ALA A 69 -0.70 4.72 5.19
C ALA A 69 -0.78 5.92 6.13
N ILE A 70 -1.62 5.86 7.17
CA ILE A 70 -1.77 6.94 8.16
C ILE A 70 -0.45 7.17 8.91
N TRP A 71 0.18 6.10 9.39
CA TRP A 71 1.44 6.18 10.12
C TRP A 71 2.61 6.59 9.22
N GLN A 72 2.66 6.07 8.00
CA GLN A 72 3.67 6.45 7.01
C GLN A 72 3.52 7.92 6.61
N GLY A 73 2.29 8.43 6.45
CA GLY A 73 2.04 9.84 6.18
C GLY A 73 2.54 10.75 7.31
N LYS A 74 2.26 10.38 8.57
CA LYS A 74 2.79 11.10 9.74
C LYS A 74 4.32 11.07 9.81
N SER A 75 4.92 9.90 9.59
CA SER A 75 6.38 9.72 9.54
C SER A 75 7.01 10.55 8.42
N SER A 76 6.35 10.61 7.26
CA SER A 76 6.79 11.41 6.11
C SER A 76 6.72 12.91 6.39
N ALA A 77 5.65 13.38 7.03
CA ALA A 77 5.52 14.77 7.43
C ALA A 77 6.61 15.19 8.44
N ALA A 78 6.91 14.34 9.43
CA ALA A 78 8.02 14.57 10.37
C ALA A 78 9.39 14.58 9.66
N SER A 79 9.56 13.69 8.68
CA SER A 79 10.77 13.61 7.86
C SER A 79 10.95 14.85 6.96
N ILE A 80 9.86 15.42 6.43
CA ILE A 80 9.86 16.69 5.69
C ILE A 80 10.32 17.84 6.61
N LEU A 81 9.87 17.88 7.86
CA LEU A 81 10.35 18.86 8.82
C LEU A 81 11.84 18.68 9.11
N MET A 82 12.32 17.44 9.25
CA MET A 82 13.73 17.15 9.49
C MET A 82 14.61 17.65 8.34
N ILE A 83 14.26 17.35 7.08
CA ILE A 83 15.05 17.77 5.91
C ILE A 83 15.01 19.29 5.68
N SER A 84 13.99 19.98 6.21
CA SER A 84 13.92 21.43 6.10
C SER A 84 15.07 22.11 6.87
N LYS A 85 15.51 21.48 7.97
CA LYS A 85 16.60 21.90 8.84
C LYS A 85 17.94 21.23 8.51
N ARG A 86 17.92 19.96 8.08
CA ARG A 86 19.09 19.10 7.84
C ARG A 86 18.94 18.32 6.52
N PRO A 87 19.04 18.99 5.36
CA PRO A 87 18.79 18.37 4.05
C PRO A 87 19.75 17.23 3.73
N GLU A 88 20.95 17.22 4.31
CA GLU A 88 21.96 16.16 4.19
C GLU A 88 21.52 14.81 4.79
N GLN A 89 20.47 14.79 5.62
CA GLN A 89 19.94 13.58 6.25
C GLN A 89 18.81 12.90 5.45
N ILE A 90 18.61 13.26 4.18
CA ILE A 90 17.52 12.73 3.34
C ILE A 90 17.45 11.20 3.31
N GLY A 91 18.59 10.50 3.26
CA GLY A 91 18.62 9.04 3.28
C GLY A 91 17.98 8.45 4.54
N LYS A 92 18.28 9.02 5.72
CA LYS A 92 17.63 8.62 6.98
C LYS A 92 16.15 9.03 7.02
N ALA A 93 15.83 10.18 6.41
CA ALA A 93 14.46 10.69 6.31
C ALA A 93 13.53 9.77 5.53
N VAL A 94 14.06 9.05 4.53
CA VAL A 94 13.28 8.09 3.72
C VAL A 94 13.10 6.75 4.44
N ILE A 95 14.09 6.30 5.22
CA ILE A 95 14.04 5.02 5.93
C ILE A 95 12.93 5.00 6.98
N LEU A 96 12.72 6.11 7.70
CA LEU A 96 11.72 6.16 8.78
C LEU A 96 10.28 5.91 8.29
N PRO A 97 9.79 6.55 7.21
CA PRO A 97 8.52 6.18 6.59
C PRO A 97 8.53 4.78 5.97
N ALA A 98 9.64 4.33 5.40
CA ALA A 98 9.72 2.99 4.80
C ALA A 98 9.50 1.87 5.83
N MET A 99 9.85 2.07 7.11
CA MET A 99 9.56 1.07 8.14
C MET A 99 8.06 0.89 8.41
N CYS A 100 7.25 1.93 8.19
CA CYS A 100 5.78 1.80 8.27
C CYS A 100 5.23 0.95 7.13
N GLU A 101 5.89 0.97 5.97
CA GLU A 101 5.49 0.25 4.75
C GLU A 101 5.52 -1.26 4.92
N THR A 102 6.49 -1.79 5.67
CA THR A 102 6.67 -3.24 5.92
C THR A 102 5.37 -3.91 6.38
N TYR A 103 4.57 -3.24 7.20
CA TYR A 103 3.28 -3.77 7.67
C TYR A 103 2.22 -3.86 6.57
N ALA A 104 2.20 -2.92 5.63
CA ALA A 104 1.33 -2.98 4.45
C ALA A 104 1.76 -4.13 3.52
N VAL A 105 3.07 -4.32 3.34
CA VAL A 105 3.62 -5.44 2.55
C VAL A 105 3.24 -6.78 3.15
N PHE A 106 3.26 -6.93 4.48
CA PHE A 106 2.81 -8.15 5.14
C PHE A 106 1.32 -8.41 4.88
N GLY A 107 0.46 -7.41 4.97
CA GLY A 107 -0.96 -7.58 4.64
C GLY A 107 -1.20 -7.89 3.17
N LEU A 108 -0.44 -7.28 2.26
CA LEU A 108 -0.46 -7.62 0.84
C LEU A 108 -0.12 -9.10 0.62
N LEU A 109 0.97 -9.59 1.20
CA LEU A 109 1.40 -10.98 1.07
C LEU A 109 0.33 -11.94 1.59
N VAL A 110 -0.25 -11.66 2.76
CA VAL A 110 -1.34 -12.49 3.31
C VAL A 110 -2.54 -12.50 2.38
N SER A 111 -2.98 -11.34 1.87
CA SER A 111 -4.09 -11.25 0.91
C SER A 111 -3.84 -12.06 -0.37
N ILE A 112 -2.64 -11.99 -0.95
CA ILE A 112 -2.27 -12.78 -2.14
C ILE A 112 -2.28 -14.27 -1.84
N LEU A 113 -1.72 -14.70 -0.70
CA LEU A 113 -1.71 -16.11 -0.30
C LEU A 113 -3.14 -16.64 -0.08
N MET A 114 -4.01 -15.85 0.55
CA MET A 114 -5.43 -16.20 0.72
C MET A 114 -6.15 -16.35 -0.62
N LEU A 115 -5.99 -15.40 -1.55
CA LEU A 115 -6.59 -15.47 -2.88
C LEU A 115 -6.12 -16.69 -3.68
N ASN A 116 -4.83 -17.04 -3.58
CA ASN A 116 -4.28 -18.21 -4.24
C ASN A 116 -4.78 -19.53 -3.60
N GLY A 117 -5.01 -19.55 -2.29
CA GLY A 117 -5.54 -20.71 -1.58
C GLY A 117 -6.99 -21.06 -1.89
N ILE A 118 -7.79 -20.10 -2.39
CA ILE A 118 -9.17 -20.33 -2.79
C ILE A 118 -9.19 -21.10 -4.12
N LYS A 119 -9.77 -22.30 -4.08
CA LYS A 119 -10.03 -23.13 -5.27
C LYS A 119 -11.40 -22.77 -5.84
N LEU A 120 -11.41 -22.42 -7.12
CA LEU A 120 -12.61 -22.09 -7.91
C LEU A 120 -13.15 -23.35 -8.55
#